data_AF-A0A5K1ALZ6-F1
#
_entry.id   AF-A0A5K1ALZ6-F1
#
_cell.length_a   1.000
_cell.length_b   1.000
_cell.length_c   1.000
_cell.angle_alpha   90.00
_cell.angle_beta   90.00
_cell.angle_gamma   90.00
#
_symmetry.space_group_name_H-M   'P 1'
#
loop_
_entity.id
_entity.type
_entity.pdbx_description
1 polymer ?
#
loop_
_entity_poly.entity_id
_entity_poly.type
_entity_poly.pdbx_seq_one_letter_code
_entity_poly.pdbx_strand_id
1 'polypeptide(L)' 'VVNFILLTMDLGNSVMRQSCLHSSMAALKEVARVFPMVALNQGATRLAVGDLIGDVRKLTIEIYDLQ' A
#
# COMPACT_ATOMS: atom_id res chain seq x y z
N VAL A 1 5.06 6.13 4.96
CA VAL A 1 3.85 6.66 4.28
C VAL A 1 2.88 5.55 3.93
N VAL A 2 3.29 4.54 3.15
CA VAL A 2 2.42 3.39 2.77
C VAL A 2 1.69 2.78 3.98
N ASN A 3 2.42 2.48 5.07
CA ASN A 3 1.81 1.89 6.27
C ASN A 3 0.66 2.73 6.87
N PHE A 4 0.78 4.07 6.87
CA PHE A 4 -0.30 4.94 7.35
C PHE A 4 -1.54 4.86 6.45
N ILE A 5 -1.34 4.76 5.13
CA ILE A 5 -2.42 4.61 4.15
C ILE A 5 -3.10 3.24 4.33
N LEU A 6 -2.33 2.19 4.63
CA LEU A 6 -2.88 0.86 4.92
C LEU A 6 -3.69 0.85 6.21
N LEU A 7 -3.22 1.53 7.27
CA LEU A 7 -3.96 1.66 8.53
C LEU A 7 -5.31 2.36 8.35
N THR A 8 -5.42 3.35 7.45
CA THR A 8 -6.70 4.01 7.13
C THR A 8 -7.63 3.16 6.26
N MET A 9 -7.15 2.02 5.76
CA MET A 9 -7.91 1.08 4.95
C MET A 9 -8.16 -0.26 5.67
N ASP A 10 -7.72 -0.39 6.92
CA ASP A 10 -7.78 -1.60 7.71
C ASP A 10 -9.22 -2.08 7.98
N LEU A 11 -9.44 -3.39 7.88
CA LEU A 11 -10.75 -4.01 8.08
C LEU A 11 -11.24 -3.92 9.53
N GLY A 12 -10.34 -3.84 10.49
CA GLY A 12 -10.64 -3.70 11.92
C GLY A 12 -11.16 -2.31 12.30
N ASN A 13 -11.01 -1.30 11.44
CA ASN A 13 -11.53 0.05 11.66
C ASN A 13 -12.47 0.50 10.54
N SER A 14 -13.69 -0.03 10.57
CA SER A 14 -14.71 0.20 9.55
C SER A 14 -15.08 1.68 9.37
N VAL A 15 -15.15 2.47 10.45
CA VAL A 15 -15.50 3.90 10.40
C VAL A 15 -14.43 4.70 9.66
N MET A 16 -13.16 4.46 9.99
CA MET A 16 -12.05 5.14 9.33
C MET A 16 -11.91 4.67 7.89
N ARG A 17 -12.01 3.36 7.64
CA ARG A 17 -12.02 2.78 6.30
C ARG A 17 -13.08 3.44 5.43
N GLN A 18 -14.33 3.49 5.88
CA GLN A 18 -15.42 4.06 5.09
C GLN A 18 -15.23 5.56 4.79
N SER A 19 -14.67 6.32 5.74
CA SER A 19 -14.44 7.75 5.58
C SER A 19 -13.22 8.06 4.69
N CYS A 20 -12.21 7.18 4.70
CA CYS A 20 -10.91 7.45 4.09
C CYS A 20 -10.60 6.58 2.86
N LEU A 21 -11.41 5.57 2.51
CA LEU A 21 -11.07 4.59 1.48
C LEU A 21 -10.70 5.25 0.13
N HIS A 22 -11.53 6.20 -0.32
CA HIS A 22 -11.35 6.84 -1.62
C HIS A 22 -10.06 7.68 -1.68
N SER A 23 -9.83 8.53 -0.67
CA SER A 23 -8.63 9.36 -0.58
C SER A 23 -7.36 8.53 -0.34
N SER A 24 -7.46 7.47 0.46
CA SER A 24 -6.35 6.53 0.72
C SER A 24 -5.95 5.80 -0.56
N MET A 25 -6.91 5.32 -1.35
CA MET A 25 -6.63 4.69 -2.63
C MET A 25 -5.99 5.67 -3.64
N ALA A 26 -6.45 6.93 -3.67
CA ALA A 26 -5.83 7.96 -4.50
C ALA A 26 -4.38 8.26 -4.06
N ALA A 27 -4.14 8.40 -2.76
CA ALA A 27 -2.80 8.58 -2.22
C ALA A 27 -1.89 7.39 -2.54
N LEU A 28 -2.40 6.16 -2.46
CA LEU A 28 -1.65 4.96 -2.78
C LEU A 28 -1.21 4.92 -4.26
N LYS A 29 -2.05 5.41 -5.18
CA LYS A 29 -1.69 5.57 -6.61
C LYS A 29 -0.54 6.56 -6.78
N GLU A 30 -0.59 7.71 -6.11
CA GLU A 30 0.51 8.68 -6.18
C GLU A 30 1.80 8.14 -5.55
N VAL A 31 1.69 7.40 -4.45
CA VAL A 31 2.86 6.74 -3.85
C VAL A 31 3.45 5.71 -4.80
N ALA A 32 2.65 4.85 -5.43
CA ALA A 32 3.14 3.89 -6.42
C ALA A 32 3.77 4.57 -7.66
N ARG A 33 3.34 5.79 -7.99
CA ARG A 33 3.91 6.57 -9.09
C ARG A 33 5.28 7.18 -8.74
N VAL A 34 5.49 7.56 -7.48
CA VAL A 34 6.71 8.27 -7.03
C VAL A 34 7.75 7.30 -6.47
N PHE A 35 7.34 6.22 -5.82
CA PHE A 35 8.23 5.28 -5.15
C PHE A 35 8.45 4.04 -6.03
N PRO A 36 9.67 3.83 -6.57
CA PRO A 36 9.94 2.74 -7.52
C PRO A 36 9.80 1.33 -6.91
N MET A 37 9.82 1.22 -5.58
CA MET A 37 9.67 -0.04 -4.85
C MET A 37 8.21 -0.32 -4.43
N VAL A 38 7.25 0.46 -4.92
CA VAL A 38 5.83 0.29 -4.61
C VAL A 38 5.05 0.05 -5.90
N ALA A 39 4.35 -1.08 -5.99
CA ALA A 39 3.54 -1.43 -7.15
C ALA A 39 2.10 -1.74 -6.74
N LEU A 40 1.14 -1.07 -7.39
CA LEU A 40 -0.30 -1.25 -7.15
C LEU A 40 -0.96 -1.91 -8.36
N ASN A 41 -1.55 -3.09 -8.15
CA ASN A 41 -2.44 -3.72 -9.13
C ASN A 41 -3.89 -3.44 -8.72
N GLN A 42 -4.52 -2.49 -9.42
CA GLN A 42 -5.91 -2.09 -9.15
C GLN A 42 -6.92 -3.19 -9.49
N GLY A 43 -6.69 -3.95 -10.57
CA GLY A 43 -7.61 -5.01 -10.99
C GLY A 43 -7.64 -6.17 -10.01
N ALA A 44 -6.49 -6.50 -9.40
CA ALA A 44 -6.37 -7.56 -8.40
C ALA A 44 -6.45 -7.06 -6.95
N THR A 45 -6.68 -5.76 -6.72
CA THR A 45 -6.65 -5.12 -5.39
C THR A 45 -5.43 -5.50 -4.54
N ARG A 46 -4.25 -5.56 -5.16
CA ARG A 46 -2.99 -5.95 -4.49
C ARG A 46 -1.95 -4.85 -4.53
N LEU A 47 -1.24 -4.70 -3.41
CA LEU A 47 -0.12 -3.79 -3.26
C LEU A 47 1.14 -4.59 -2.96
N ALA A 48 2.20 -4.39 -3.73
CA ALA A 48 3.53 -4.89 -3.43
C ALA A 48 4.41 -3.73 -2.93
N VAL A 49 5.11 -3.95 -1.82
CA VAL A 49 6.05 -3.00 -1.23
C VAL A 49 7.37 -3.71 -1.03
N GLY A 50 8.42 -3.23 -1.70
CA GLY A 50 9.78 -3.67 -1.46
C GLY A 50 10.43 -2.84 -0.36
N ASP A 51 11.07 -3.49 0.60
CA ASP A 51 11.89 -2.82 1.61
C ASP A 51 13.38 -2.87 1.22
N LEU A 52 13.93 -1.72 0.82
CA LEU A 52 15.33 -1.55 0.42
C LEU A 52 16.13 -0.92 1.56
N ILE A 53 16.36 -1.70 2.61
CA ILE A 53 17.36 -1.37 3.63
C ILE A 53 18.52 -2.36 3.46
N GLY A 54 19.52 -2.00 2.65
CA GLY A 54 20.78 -2.75 2.52
C GLY A 54 20.96 -3.52 1.20
N ASP A 55 21.37 -4.80 1.29
CA ASP A 55 21.78 -5.64 0.15
C ASP A 55 20.58 -6.07 -0.71
N VAL A 56 20.66 -5.88 -2.02
CA VAL A 56 19.66 -6.30 -3.02
C VAL A 56 19.34 -7.81 -2.92
N ARG A 57 20.30 -8.63 -2.48
CA ARG A 57 20.10 -10.09 -2.28
C ARG A 57 19.26 -10.44 -1.05
N LYS A 58 18.98 -9.46 -0.18
CA LYS A 58 18.15 -9.61 1.03
C LYS A 58 16.85 -8.81 0.95
N LEU A 59 16.47 -8.37 -0.24
CA LEU A 59 15.22 -7.68 -0.49
C LEU A 59 14.03 -8.54 -0.07
N THR A 60 13.17 -7.97 0.78
CA THR A 60 11.86 -8.54 1.08
C THR A 60 10.81 -7.75 0.31
N ILE A 61 9.89 -8.47 -0.35
CA ILE A 61 8.72 -7.88 -0.98
C ILE A 61 7.51 -8.34 -0.20
N GLU A 62 6.82 -7.39 0.41
CA GLU A 62 5.58 -7.62 1.12
C GLU A 62 4.41 -7.41 0.15
N ILE A 63 3.46 -8.35 0.15
CA ILE A 63 2.26 -8.28 -0.68
C ILE A 63 1.06 -8.14 0.24
N TYR A 64 0.32 -7.06 0.06
CA TYR A 64 -0.88 -6.72 0.81
C TYR A 64 -2.12 -6.95 -0.04
N ASP A 65 -3.14 -7.56 0.55
CA ASP A 65 -4.49 -7.61 0.00
C ASP A 65 -5.29 -6.41 0.50
N LEU A 66 -5.93 -5.68 -0.42
CA LEU A 66 -6.68 -4.45 -0.12
C LEU A 66 -8.21 -4.66 -0.07
N GLN A 67 -8.69 -5.90 -0.23
CA GLN A 67 -10.12 -6.25 -0.20
C GLN A 67 -10.74 -6.18 1.21
#